data_AF-A0A947S2Z6-F1
#
_entry.id   AF-A0A947S2Z6-F1
#
_cell.length_a   1.000
_cell.length_b   1.000
_cell.length_c   1.000
_cell.angle_alpha   90.00
_cell.angle_beta   90.00
_cell.angle_gamma   90.00
#
_symmetry.space_group_name_H-M   'P 1'
#
loop_
_entity.id
_entity.type
_entity.pdbx_description
1 polymer ?
#
loop_
_entity_poly.entity_id
_entity_poly.type
_entity_poly.pdbx_seq_one_letter_code
_entity_poly.pdbx_strand_id
1 'polypeptide(L)'
;VAVMDRLEPMEMPSYTDEEKVMIGKNYLLPRVMKESGLSSQAIKINEDVWPKIVRPLGYDAGIRTLERTIKKICRKAAKLTVEKGERSFVISLDNLKQFVPIW
;
A
#
# COMPACT_ATOMS: atom_id res chain seq x y z
N VAL A 1 -10.90 20.73 -31.45
CA VAL A 1 -12.17 20.37 -30.80
C VAL A 1 -12.84 19.10 -31.39
N ALA A 2 -12.52 18.62 -32.60
CA ALA A 2 -13.24 17.53 -33.30
C ALA A 2 -13.18 16.07 -32.74
N VAL A 3 -12.65 15.84 -31.53
CA VAL A 3 -12.52 14.47 -30.94
C VAL A 3 -13.41 14.29 -29.72
N MET A 4 -13.62 15.34 -28.93
CA MET A 4 -14.46 15.29 -27.72
C MET A 4 -15.95 15.09 -28.02
N ASP A 5 -16.43 15.55 -29.18
CA ASP A 5 -17.85 15.42 -29.57
C ASP A 5 -18.29 13.97 -29.85
N ARG A 6 -17.36 13.01 -29.86
CA ARG A 6 -17.63 11.57 -30.03
C ARG A 6 -17.30 10.73 -28.80
N LEU A 7 -16.98 11.36 -27.67
CA LEU A 7 -16.67 10.70 -26.42
C LEU A 7 -17.75 11.00 -25.38
N GLU A 8 -18.16 9.98 -24.63
CA GLU A 8 -18.95 10.16 -23.42
C GLU A 8 -17.97 10.34 -22.24
N PRO A 9 -17.95 11.51 -21.58
CA PRO A 9 -17.08 11.72 -20.43
C PRO A 9 -17.59 10.93 -19.22
N MET A 10 -16.83 9.94 -18.76
CA MET A 10 -17.01 9.32 -17.45
C MET A 10 -16.11 9.99 -16.43
N GLU A 11 -16.72 10.51 -15.35
CA GLU A 11 -15.99 11.00 -14.20
C GLU A 11 -15.56 9.82 -13.32
N MET A 12 -14.30 9.82 -12.90
CA MET A 12 -13.81 8.88 -11.89
C MET A 12 -13.73 9.61 -10.55
N PRO A 13 -14.62 9.30 -9.57
CA PRO A 13 -14.57 9.93 -8.27
C PRO A 13 -13.28 9.55 -7.54
N SER A 14 -12.86 10.44 -6.64
CA SER A 14 -11.73 10.15 -5.74
C SER A 14 -12.15 9.14 -4.68
N TYR A 15 -11.21 8.33 -4.22
CA TYR A 15 -11.46 7.41 -3.11
C TYR A 15 -11.36 8.15 -1.76
N THR A 16 -12.27 7.83 -0.85
CA THR A 16 -12.17 8.13 0.57
C THR A 16 -11.01 7.35 1.20
N ASP A 17 -10.57 7.77 2.39
CA ASP A 17 -9.50 7.04 3.09
C ASP A 17 -9.92 5.63 3.48
N GLU A 18 -11.17 5.45 3.91
CA GLU A 18 -11.72 4.15 4.29
C GLU A 18 -11.73 3.19 3.10
N GLU A 19 -12.16 3.67 1.93
CA GLU A 19 -12.09 2.89 0.69
C GLU A 19 -10.64 2.52 0.34
N LYS A 20 -9.70 3.47 0.48
CA LYS A 20 -8.27 3.20 0.25
C LYS A 20 -7.73 2.17 1.24
N VAL A 21 -8.13 2.20 2.51
CA VAL A 21 -7.76 1.17 3.49
C VAL A 21 -8.28 -0.19 3.05
N MET A 22 -9.55 -0.26 2.62
CA MET A 22 -10.15 -1.51 2.14
C MET A 22 -9.46 -2.04 0.87
N ILE A 23 -9.17 -1.17 -0.09
CA ILE A 23 -8.42 -1.51 -1.32
C ILE A 23 -7.00 -1.99 -0.96
N GLY A 24 -6.36 -1.29 -0.02
CA GLY A 24 -5.05 -1.61 0.53
C GLY A 24 -5.00 -3.02 1.13
N LYS A 25 -5.93 -3.31 2.04
CA LYS A 25 -6.04 -4.59 2.77
C LYS A 25 -6.37 -5.76 1.83
N ASN A 26 -7.39 -5.59 1.00
CA ASN A 26 -8.00 -6.71 0.28
C ASN A 26 -7.35 -6.98 -1.08
N TYR A 27 -6.74 -5.97 -1.71
CA TYR A 27 -6.25 -6.09 -3.09
C TYR A 27 -4.77 -5.77 -3.22
N LEU A 28 -4.33 -4.60 -2.75
CA LEU A 28 -2.96 -4.15 -2.98
C LEU A 28 -1.93 -4.97 -2.19
N LEU A 29 -2.14 -5.16 -0.89
CA LEU A 29 -1.21 -5.89 -0.05
C LEU A 29 -1.02 -7.35 -0.53
N PRO A 30 -2.07 -8.16 -0.74
CA PRO A 30 -1.92 -9.52 -1.23
C PRO A 30 -1.24 -9.59 -2.61
N ARG A 31 -1.62 -8.68 -3.52
CA ARG A 31 -1.03 -8.61 -4.87
C ARG A 31 0.47 -8.33 -4.79
N VAL A 32 0.87 -7.30 -4.05
CA VAL A 32 2.27 -6.88 -3.94
C VAL A 32 3.12 -7.92 -3.20
N MET A 33 2.57 -8.59 -2.20
CA MET A 33 3.24 -9.70 -1.51
C MET A 33 3.53 -10.84 -2.49
N LYS A 34 2.56 -11.21 -3.34
CA LYS A 34 2.73 -12.22 -4.38
C LYS A 34 3.78 -11.80 -5.41
N GLU A 35 3.75 -10.55 -5.87
CA GLU A 35 4.76 -9.99 -6.79
C GLU A 35 6.17 -9.98 -6.18
N SER A 36 6.27 -9.85 -4.85
CA SER A 36 7.54 -9.85 -4.12
C SER A 36 8.02 -11.24 -3.70
N GLY A 37 7.27 -12.31 -4.01
CA GLY A 37 7.60 -13.69 -3.62
C GLY A 37 7.43 -13.97 -2.11
N LEU A 38 6.68 -13.15 -1.40
CA LEU A 38 6.42 -13.33 0.03
C LEU A 38 5.22 -14.26 0.26
N SER A 39 5.29 -15.09 1.30
CA SER A 39 4.12 -15.87 1.76
C SER A 39 2.99 -14.93 2.20
N SER A 40 1.74 -15.34 2.01
CA SER A 40 0.55 -14.57 2.40
C SER A 40 0.49 -14.24 3.90
N GLN A 41 1.21 -15.01 4.73
CA GLN A 41 1.30 -14.79 6.18
C GLN A 41 2.58 -14.04 6.60
N ALA A 42 3.41 -13.63 5.64
CA ALA A 42 4.69 -13.02 5.94
C ALA A 42 4.56 -11.59 6.48
N ILE A 43 3.48 -10.88 6.16
CA ILE A 43 3.26 -9.50 6.61
C ILE A 43 1.86 -9.40 7.20
N LYS A 44 1.77 -8.89 8.42
CA LYS A 44 0.51 -8.51 9.07
C LYS A 44 0.59 -7.04 9.46
N ILE A 45 -0.36 -6.22 9.02
CA ILE A 45 -0.41 -4.79 9.32
C ILE A 45 -1.55 -4.54 10.30
N ASN A 46 -1.25 -3.96 11.45
CA ASN A 46 -2.27 -3.60 12.44
C ASN A 46 -3.21 -2.52 11.91
N GLU A 47 -4.45 -2.52 12.38
CA GLU A 47 -5.50 -1.62 11.89
C GLU A 47 -5.14 -0.15 12.06
N ASP A 48 -4.50 0.20 13.19
CA ASP A 48 -4.09 1.56 13.55
C ASP A 48 -3.03 2.13 12.60
N VAL A 49 -2.33 1.28 11.84
CA VAL A 49 -1.25 1.65 10.94
C VAL A 49 -1.79 2.06 9.56
N TRP A 50 -2.94 1.53 9.15
CA TRP A 50 -3.51 1.77 7.83
C TRP A 50 -3.77 3.26 7.53
N PRO A 51 -4.35 4.07 8.44
CA PRO A 51 -4.52 5.50 8.20
C PRO A 51 -3.20 6.23 7.90
N LYS A 52 -2.10 5.82 8.54
CA LYS A 52 -0.75 6.39 8.31
C LYS A 52 -0.16 5.96 6.95
N ILE A 53 -0.48 4.76 6.50
CA ILE A 53 -0.03 4.23 5.20
C ILE A 53 -0.81 4.87 4.04
N VAL A 54 -2.10 5.16 4.25
CA VAL A 54 -2.99 5.77 3.23
C VAL A 54 -2.70 7.26 3.03
N ARG A 55 -2.34 8.00 4.09
CA ARG A 55 -1.91 9.42 4.01
C ARG A 55 -0.44 9.64 4.37
N PRO A 56 0.52 9.14 3.59
CA PRO A 56 1.92 9.47 3.80
C PRO A 56 2.20 10.82 3.12
N LEU A 57 1.88 11.93 3.80
CA LEU A 57 2.16 13.31 3.40
C LEU A 57 1.66 13.70 1.98
N GLY A 58 0.50 14.36 1.92
CA GLY A 58 -0.09 14.87 0.68
C GLY A 58 -1.47 14.29 0.40
N TYR A 59 -2.19 14.92 -0.55
CA TYR A 59 -3.50 14.47 -0.99
C TYR A 59 -3.36 13.73 -2.33
N ASP A 60 -3.64 12.43 -2.32
CA ASP A 60 -3.74 11.60 -3.52
C ASP A 60 -5.20 11.22 -3.71
N ALA A 61 -5.82 11.58 -4.83
CA ALA A 61 -7.20 11.22 -5.15
C ALA A 61 -7.38 9.72 -5.42
N GLY A 62 -6.30 9.04 -5.80
CA GLY A 62 -6.25 7.62 -6.16
C GLY A 62 -5.49 6.77 -5.14
N ILE A 63 -4.89 5.69 -5.63
CA ILE A 63 -4.19 4.67 -4.81
C ILE A 63 -2.70 4.52 -5.15
N ARG A 64 -2.15 5.38 -6.02
CA ARG A 64 -0.78 5.23 -6.52
C ARG A 64 0.25 5.38 -5.40
N THR A 65 0.04 6.37 -4.53
CA THR A 65 0.91 6.58 -3.37
C THR A 65 0.82 5.43 -2.38
N LEU A 66 -0.40 4.94 -2.11
CA LEU A 66 -0.65 3.78 -1.25
C LEU A 66 0.08 2.53 -1.77
N GLU A 67 -0.04 2.23 -3.06
CA GLU A 67 0.64 1.09 -3.69
C GLU A 67 2.17 1.20 -3.57
N ARG A 68 2.75 2.39 -3.78
CA ARG A 68 4.20 2.61 -3.61
C ARG A 68 4.64 2.36 -2.16
N THR A 69 3.87 2.80 -1.19
CA THR A 69 4.17 2.58 0.24
C THR A 69 4.13 1.09 0.58
N ILE A 70 3.11 0.37 0.15
CA ILE A 70 3.00 -1.09 0.33
C ILE A 70 4.17 -1.83 -0.34
N LYS A 71 4.57 -1.43 -1.56
CA LYS A 71 5.75 -1.99 -2.26
C LYS A 71 7.04 -1.77 -1.48
N LYS A 72 7.24 -0.60 -0.87
CA LYS A 72 8.42 -0.34 -0.03
C LYS A 72 8.45 -1.27 1.19
N ILE A 73 7.31 -1.41 1.87
CA ILE A 73 7.15 -2.32 3.01
C ILE A 73 7.51 -3.76 2.60
N CYS A 74 6.92 -4.26 1.51
CA CYS A 74 7.17 -5.63 1.03
C CYS A 74 8.63 -5.86 0.64
N ARG A 75 9.26 -4.90 -0.06
CA ARG A 75 10.70 -4.99 -0.40
C ARG A 75 11.59 -5.03 0.84
N LYS A 76 11.27 -4.22 1.86
CA LYS A 76 12.02 -4.21 3.12
C LYS A 76 11.86 -5.54 3.86
N ALA A 77 10.64 -6.07 3.94
CA ALA A 77 10.37 -7.38 4.53
C ALA A 77 11.12 -8.50 3.80
N ALA A 78 11.08 -8.52 2.47
CA ALA A 78 11.82 -9.51 1.67
C ALA A 78 13.33 -9.44 1.92
N LYS A 79 13.91 -8.23 2.01
CA LYS A 79 15.31 -8.05 2.38
C LYS A 79 15.62 -8.63 3.76
N LEU A 80 14.78 -8.34 4.76
CA LEU A 80 14.95 -8.86 6.12
C LEU A 80 14.81 -10.39 6.19
N THR A 81 13.93 -10.99 5.39
CA THR A 81 13.82 -12.45 5.30
C THR A 81 15.10 -13.10 4.81
N VAL A 82 15.79 -12.48 3.84
CA VAL A 82 17.07 -12.99 3.34
C VAL A 82 18.21 -12.76 4.33
N GLU A 83 18.27 -11.59 4.97
CA GLU A 83 19.36 -11.22 5.91
C GLU A 83 19.25 -11.92 7.27
N LYS A 84 18.04 -12.03 7.84
CA LYS A 84 17.80 -12.50 9.21
C LYS A 84 17.08 -13.85 9.29
N GLY A 85 16.55 -14.36 8.18
CA GLY A 85 15.76 -15.59 8.17
C GLY A 85 14.35 -15.44 8.75
N GLU A 86 13.91 -14.23 9.13
CA GLU A 86 12.56 -13.97 9.63
C GLU A 86 11.52 -14.11 8.52
N ARG A 87 10.48 -14.91 8.79
CA ARG A 87 9.43 -15.23 7.82
C ARG A 87 8.09 -14.53 8.09
N SER A 88 7.96 -13.85 9.23
CA SER A 88 6.73 -13.14 9.60
C SER A 88 7.07 -11.80 10.25
N PHE A 89 6.44 -10.74 9.75
CA PHE A 89 6.59 -9.36 10.21
C PHE A 89 5.23 -8.81 10.60
N VAL A 90 5.10 -8.36 11.84
CA VAL A 90 3.93 -7.62 12.31
C VAL A 90 4.28 -6.13 12.30
N ILE A 91 3.54 -5.34 11.53
CA ILE A 91 3.75 -3.90 11.40
C ILE A 91 2.78 -3.18 12.35
N SER A 92 3.37 -2.44 13.27
CA SER A 92 2.74 -1.63 14.31
C SER A 92 3.19 -0.18 14.17
N LEU A 93 2.54 0.76 14.85
CA LEU A 93 2.92 2.18 14.79
C LEU A 93 4.38 2.44 15.21
N ASP A 94 4.88 1.64 16.16
CA ASP A 94 6.24 1.77 16.69
C ASP A 94 7.33 1.39 15.67
N ASN A 95 7.12 0.29 14.93
CA ASN A 95 8.09 -0.22 13.97
C ASN A 95 7.87 0.31 12.53
N LEU A 96 6.77 1.02 12.26
CA LEU A 96 6.45 1.55 10.93
C LEU A 96 7.60 2.37 10.34
N LYS A 97 8.31 3.14 11.18
CA LYS A 97 9.49 3.95 10.80
C LYS A 97 10.64 3.12 10.21
N GLN A 98 10.72 1.83 10.53
CA GLN A 98 11.76 0.93 10.01
C GLN A 98 11.46 0.44 8.59
N PHE A 99 10.18 0.40 8.21
CA PHE A 99 9.70 -0.12 6.92
C PHE A 99 9.43 0.98 5.90
N VAL A 100 8.86 2.09 6.36
CA VAL A 100 8.60 3.27 5.55
C VAL A 100 9.44 4.39 6.14
N PRO A 101 10.29 5.06 5.35
CA PRO A 101 10.88 6.31 5.78
C PRO A 101 9.74 7.33 5.87
N ILE A 102 9.13 7.40 7.04
CA ILE A 102 8.27 8.51 7.43
C ILE A 102 9.21 9.63 7.83
N TRP A 103 9.02 10.79 7.23
CA TRP A 103 9.69 12.03 7.60
C TRP A 103 8.76 12.79 8.55
#